data_AF-A0A3C0N7E1-F1
#
_entry.id   AF-A0A3C0N7E1-F1
#
_cell.length_a   1.000
_cell.length_b   1.000
_cell.length_c   1.000
_cell.angle_alpha   90.00
_cell.angle_beta   90.00
_cell.angle_gamma   90.00
#
_symmetry.space_group_name_H-M   'P 1'
#
loop_
_entity.id
_entity.type
_entity.pdbx_description
1 polymer ?
#
loop_
_entity_poly.entity_id
_entity_poly.type
_entity_poly.pdbx_seq_one_letter_code
_entity_poly.pdbx_strand_id
1 'polypeptide(L)'
;KNILPVPIRFDYDPDNHKELDHPKCHLTLGQFKNCRIPVSSPITPNIFVSFILRSFYNTAFKKFTDELSLSSNVFQETITLAEKKLLHIAIY
;
A
#
# COMPACT_ATOMS: atom_id res chain seq x y z
N LYS A 1 -7.75 -0.66 -27.11
CA LYS A 1 -6.58 -0.63 -26.19
C LYS A 1 -6.58 -1.93 -25.40
N ASN A 2 -5.54 -2.75 -25.51
CA ASN A 2 -5.38 -3.90 -24.63
C ASN A 2 -4.86 -3.38 -23.28
N ILE A 3 -5.75 -3.27 -22.30
CA ILE A 3 -5.40 -2.90 -20.93
C ILE A 3 -5.24 -4.20 -20.17
N LEU A 4 -4.02 -4.50 -19.71
CA LEU A 4 -3.79 -5.63 -18.81
C LEU A 4 -4.19 -5.19 -17.39
N PRO A 5 -5.22 -5.78 -16.77
CA PRO A 5 -5.52 -5.50 -15.37
C PRO A 5 -4.41 -6.09 -14.50
N VAL A 6 -3.83 -5.26 -13.63
CA VAL A 6 -2.83 -5.69 -12.64
C VAL A 6 -3.45 -5.51 -11.26
N PRO A 7 -3.73 -6.59 -10.50
CA PRO A 7 -4.18 -6.47 -9.12
C PRO A 7 -3.09 -5.81 -8.27
N ILE A 8 -3.50 -4.89 -7.41
CA ILE A 8 -2.66 -4.22 -6.42
C ILE A 8 -3.14 -4.72 -5.06
N ARG A 9 -2.25 -5.29 -4.25
CA ARG A 9 -2.60 -5.79 -2.91
C ARG A 9 -1.55 -5.38 -1.89
N PHE A 10 -2.00 -4.85 -0.77
CA PHE A 10 -1.17 -4.59 0.40
C PHE A 10 -1.44 -5.68 1.43
N ASP A 11 -0.38 -6.38 1.83
CA ASP A 11 -0.44 -7.50 2.76
C ASP A 11 0.26 -7.13 4.07
N TYR A 12 -0.32 -7.56 5.20
CA TYR A 12 0.30 -7.50 6.52
C TYR A 12 0.35 -8.91 7.11
N ASP A 13 1.56 -9.44 7.25
CA ASP A 13 1.82 -10.80 7.71
C ASP A 13 3.15 -10.86 8.49
N PRO A 14 3.13 -10.41 9.76
CA PRO A 14 4.33 -10.35 10.58
C PRO A 14 4.82 -11.74 11.03
N ASP A 15 3.94 -12.73 11.07
CA ASP A 15 4.23 -14.08 11.55
C ASP A 15 5.12 -14.85 10.55
N ASN A 16 4.98 -14.57 9.26
CA ASN A 16 5.82 -15.14 8.20
C ASN A 16 6.97 -14.21 7.78
N HIS A 17 7.35 -13.25 8.62
CA HIS A 17 8.40 -12.29 8.27
C HIS A 17 9.75 -12.96 8.05
N LYS A 18 10.38 -12.62 6.93
CA LYS A 18 11.76 -12.96 6.62
C LYS A 18 12.43 -11.76 5.97
N GLU A 19 13.45 -11.22 6.61
CA GLU A 19 14.06 -9.96 6.18
C GLU A 19 14.46 -10.03 4.68
N LEU A 20 14.06 -9.00 3.92
CA LEU A 20 14.26 -8.86 2.47
C LEU A 20 13.55 -9.88 1.55
N ASP A 21 12.95 -10.95 2.09
CA ASP A 21 12.25 -11.99 1.31
C ASP A 21 10.72 -11.90 1.49
N HIS A 22 10.29 -11.67 2.73
CA HIS A 22 8.90 -11.50 3.13
C HIS A 22 8.77 -10.36 4.16
N PRO A 23 8.67 -9.09 3.70
CA PRO A 23 8.46 -7.96 4.58
C PRO A 23 7.15 -8.09 5.35
N LYS A 24 7.14 -7.62 6.61
CA LYS A 24 5.93 -7.66 7.47
C LYS A 24 4.74 -6.98 6.80
N CYS A 25 5.01 -5.85 6.14
CA CYS A 25 4.07 -5.18 5.25
C CYS A 25 4.66 -5.11 3.86
N HIS A 26 3.93 -5.57 2.85
CA HIS A 26 4.41 -5.49 1.47
C HIS A 26 3.29 -5.23 0.47
N LEU A 27 3.64 -4.56 -0.62
CA LEU A 27 2.83 -4.38 -1.81
C LEU A 27 3.17 -5.49 -2.81
N THR A 28 2.13 -6.09 -3.39
CA THR A 28 2.22 -6.99 -4.54
C THR A 28 1.51 -6.39 -5.75
N LEU A 29 2.11 -6.55 -6.92
CA LEU A 29 1.54 -6.18 -8.21
C LEU A 29 1.37 -7.44 -9.04
N GLY A 30 0.15 -7.80 -9.41
CA GLY A 30 -0.10 -9.08 -10.08
C GLY A 30 -0.07 -10.27 -9.12
N GLN A 31 -0.08 -11.48 -9.69
CA GLN A 31 0.06 -12.73 -8.92
C GLN A 31 1.47 -13.32 -9.09
N PHE A 32 2.50 -12.47 -9.09
CA PHE A 32 3.89 -12.93 -9.17
C PHE A 32 4.39 -13.33 -7.79
N LYS A 33 4.81 -14.59 -7.62
CA LYS A 33 5.25 -15.17 -6.34
C LYS A 33 6.30 -14.35 -5.57
N ASN A 34 7.14 -13.60 -6.28
CA ASN A 34 8.29 -12.89 -5.72
C ASN A 34 8.17 -11.36 -5.82
N CYS A 35 7.03 -10.83 -6.26
CA CYS A 35 6.82 -9.38 -6.31
C CYS A 35 6.33 -8.90 -4.95
N ARG A 36 7.27 -8.66 -4.03
CA ARG A 36 7.01 -8.06 -2.71
C ARG A 36 7.84 -6.81 -2.55
N ILE A 37 7.18 -5.67 -2.65
CA ILE A 37 7.80 -4.36 -2.42
C ILE A 37 7.52 -4.00 -0.95
N PRO A 38 8.54 -3.77 -0.11
CA PRO A 38 8.32 -3.42 1.29
C PRO A 38 7.44 -2.17 1.45
N VAL A 39 6.64 -2.15 2.51
CA VAL A 39 5.81 -0.99 2.90
C VAL A 39 6.18 -0.60 4.32
N SER A 40 6.27 0.70 4.60
CA SER A 40 6.77 1.22 5.88
C SER A 40 5.96 0.73 7.09
N SER A 41 4.65 0.62 6.92
CA SER A 41 3.68 0.25 7.95
C SER A 41 2.43 -0.39 7.32
N PRO A 42 1.58 -1.05 8.12
CA PRO A 42 0.28 -1.51 7.64
C PRO A 42 -0.55 -0.32 7.15
N ILE A 43 -1.38 -0.53 6.14
CA ILE A 43 -2.31 0.50 5.66
C ILE A 43 -3.66 0.37 6.36
N THR A 44 -4.27 1.50 6.71
CA THR A 44 -5.67 1.52 7.14
C THR A 44 -6.60 1.45 5.93
N PRO A 45 -7.84 0.96 6.10
CA PRO A 45 -8.85 1.03 5.05
C PRO A 45 -9.07 2.45 4.51
N ASN A 46 -8.99 3.46 5.39
CA ASN A 46 -9.15 4.87 5.00
C ASN A 46 -8.02 5.35 4.07
N ILE A 47 -6.77 4.99 4.36
CA ILE A 47 -5.62 5.29 3.49
C ILE A 47 -5.78 4.57 2.15
N PHE A 48 -6.19 3.30 2.15
CA PHE A 48 -6.41 2.54 0.92
C PHE A 48 -7.51 3.18 0.04
N VAL A 49 -8.66 3.52 0.62
CA VAL A 49 -9.76 4.16 -0.11
C VAL A 49 -9.34 5.54 -0.62
N SER A 50 -8.64 6.33 0.19
CA SER A 50 -8.08 7.63 -0.23
C SER A 50 -7.16 7.48 -1.45
N PHE A 51 -6.27 6.48 -1.44
CA PHE A 51 -5.42 6.13 -2.58
C PHE A 51 -6.26 5.82 -3.82
N ILE A 52 -7.25 4.93 -3.72
CA ILE A 52 -8.09 4.56 -4.86
C ILE A 52 -8.82 5.78 -5.45
N LEU A 53 -9.43 6.59 -4.59
CA LEU A 53 -10.18 7.76 -5.03
C LEU A 53 -9.27 8.81 -5.67
N ARG A 54 -8.13 9.12 -5.06
CA ARG A 54 -7.19 10.13 -5.57
C ARG A 54 -6.53 9.71 -6.88
N SER A 55 -6.14 8.44 -7.01
CA SER A 55 -5.38 7.94 -8.15
C SER A 55 -6.24 7.52 -9.33
N PHE A 56 -7.41 6.90 -9.09
CA PHE A 56 -8.23 6.31 -10.16
C PHE A 56 -9.55 7.05 -10.38
N TYR A 57 -10.08 7.73 -9.37
CA TYR A 57 -11.37 8.45 -9.44
C TYR A 57 -11.21 9.96 -9.16
N ASN A 58 -10.11 10.55 -9.63
CA ASN A 58 -9.69 11.90 -9.26
C ASN A 58 -10.77 12.97 -9.46
N THR A 59 -11.56 12.89 -10.54
CA THR A 59 -12.66 13.83 -10.82
C THR A 59 -13.77 13.73 -9.78
N ALA A 60 -14.19 12.52 -9.41
CA ALA A 60 -15.18 12.31 -8.37
C ALA A 60 -14.63 12.72 -7.00
N PHE A 61 -13.38 12.34 -6.70
CA PHE A 61 -12.70 12.74 -5.49
C PHE A 61 -12.71 14.27 -5.31
N LYS A 62 -12.27 15.03 -6.32
CA LYS A 62 -12.27 16.51 -6.26
C LYS A 62 -13.65 17.13 -6.06
N LYS A 63 -14.70 16.50 -6.59
CA LYS A 63 -16.08 16.99 -6.48
C LYS A 63 -16.68 16.77 -5.09
N PHE A 64 -16.31 15.68 -4.42
CA PHE A 64 -16.95 15.25 -3.17
C PHE A 64 -15.96 15.20 -1.99
N THR A 65 -14.74 15.73 -2.13
CA THR A 65 -13.71 15.61 -1.08
C THR A 65 -14.13 16.25 0.23
N ASP A 66 -14.95 17.31 0.19
CA ASP A 66 -15.42 18.03 1.37
C ASP A 66 -16.48 17.24 2.15
N GLU A 67 -17.13 16.26 1.50
CA GLU A 67 -18.11 15.36 2.10
C GLU A 67 -17.46 14.06 2.63
N LEU A 68 -16.22 13.77 2.22
CA LEU A 68 -15.50 12.55 2.57
C LEU A 68 -14.64 12.76 3.83
N SER A 69 -15.10 12.26 4.96
CA SER A 69 -14.29 12.20 6.20
C SER A 69 -13.41 10.95 6.22
N LEU A 70 -12.25 11.00 5.56
CA LEU A 70 -11.24 9.94 5.62
C LEU A 70 -10.14 10.32 6.63
N SER A 71 -9.98 9.52 7.68
CA SER A 71 -8.90 9.73 8.66
C SER A 71 -7.52 9.45 8.06
N SER A 72 -6.53 10.26 8.39
CA SER A 72 -5.12 10.04 8.06
C SER A 72 -4.35 9.25 9.12
N ASN A 73 -5.05 8.47 9.96
CA ASN A 73 -4.40 7.67 10.99
C ASN A 73 -3.52 6.60 10.35
N VAL A 74 -2.26 6.54 10.79
CA VAL A 74 -1.25 5.57 10.36
C VAL A 74 -0.94 4.59 11.49
N PHE A 75 -0.64 3.35 11.12
CA PHE A 75 -0.09 2.38 12.05
C PHE A 75 1.39 2.65 12.31
N GLN A 76 1.93 2.05 13.37
CA GLN A 76 3.36 2.10 13.67
C GLN A 76 4.18 1.45 12.55
N GLU A 77 5.40 1.95 12.34
CA GLU A 77 6.32 1.39 11.34
C GLU A 77 6.69 -0.06 11.69
N THR A 78 6.69 -0.91 10.66
CA THR A 78 7.08 -2.32 10.76
C THR A 78 8.27 -2.67 9.87
N ILE A 79 8.62 -1.78 8.94
CA ILE A 79 9.72 -1.94 7.99
C ILE A 79 11.08 -1.96 8.70
N THR A 80 11.99 -2.84 8.28
CA THR A 80 13.34 -2.91 8.86
C THR A 80 14.29 -1.88 8.26
N LEU A 81 15.43 -1.63 8.92
CA LEU A 81 16.49 -0.77 8.38
C LEU A 81 17.07 -1.31 7.07
N ALA A 82 17.10 -2.64 6.90
CA ALA A 82 17.55 -3.25 5.67
C ALA A 82 16.54 -3.02 4.54
N GLU A 83 15.23 -3.18 4.82
CA GLU A 83 14.15 -2.93 3.87
C GLU A 83 14.07 -1.46 3.44
N LYS A 84 14.34 -0.51 4.34
CA LYS A 84 14.40 0.94 4.02
C LYS A 84 15.50 1.28 2.99
N LYS A 85 16.51 0.43 2.79
CA LYS A 85 17.56 0.59 1.77
C LYS A 85 17.13 0.13 0.39
N LEU A 86 15.99 -0.56 0.27
CA LEU A 86 15.38 -0.96 -1.00
C LEU A 86 14.30 0.05 -1.42
N LEU A 87 13.85 -0.08 -2.68
CA LEU A 87 12.62 0.59 -3.11
C LEU A 87 11.48 0.07 -2.23
N HIS A 88 10.84 0.98 -1.50
CA HIS A 88 9.74 0.70 -0.60
C HIS A 88 8.67 1.79 -0.74
N ILE A 89 7.46 1.48 -0.26
CA ILE A 89 6.37 2.43 -0.15
C ILE A 89 6.33 2.97 1.26
N ALA A 90 6.40 4.30 1.41
CA ALA A 90 6.29 4.95 2.70
C ALA A 90 4.89 5.52 2.90
N ILE A 91 4.36 5.41 4.12
CA ILE A 91 3.02 5.82 4.54
C ILE A 91 3.16 6.88 5.63
N TYR A 92 2.86 8.14 5.31
CA TYR A 92 2.92 9.31 6.19
C TYR A 92 1.69 10.19 6.02
#